data_AF-A0A8J1VMX2-F1
#
_entry.id   AF-A0A8J1VMX2-F1
#
_cell.length_a   1.000
_cell.length_b   1.000
_cell.length_c   1.000
_cell.angle_alpha   90.00
_cell.angle_beta   90.00
_cell.angle_gamma   90.00
#
_symmetry.space_group_name_H-M   'P 1'
#
loop_
_entity.id
_entity.type
_entity.pdbx_description
1 polymer ?
#
loop_
_entity_poly.entity_id
_entity_poly.type
_entity_poly.pdbx_seq_one_letter_code
_entity_poly.pdbx_strand_id
1 'polypeptide(L)'
;MGNNKTLEILRGKDKIKVYIAPLSFDKNDKPNKMGTSKRSFCTECSSMLWNYHDEYPEWIYPFASTIDKPDPLPPMPEGVDISVIKLEDCPAHVPLPKGAKGFKGYGPGDGIEGWHKKHKVAPPSPPLDSHADDSRREEKKQVYYRPSLDLTLRLLRLKIDYFASPSQFCKFDHLVRSLGRDGILETGSDSVELLKQARIEASLAHLSQWLPAGIVASLFESYDLSKLSHHLANRSAATTAASILPIQSSKVQEKGAKRKPLPASRGVEALKKVNTTSMNKMTSFFKPKDGAGKK
;
A
#
# COMPACT_ATOMS: atom_id res chain seq x y z
N MET A 1 -10.98 -6.27 -28.40
CA MET A 1 -11.37 -4.85 -28.53
C MET A 1 -12.88 -4.79 -28.42
N GLY A 2 -13.44 -3.72 -27.85
CA GLY A 2 -14.89 -3.51 -27.78
C GLY A 2 -15.35 -2.47 -28.80
N ASN A 3 -16.64 -2.46 -29.10
CA ASN A 3 -17.26 -1.39 -29.90
C ASN A 3 -17.56 -0.19 -28.99
N ASN A 4 -17.04 0.98 -29.31
CA ASN A 4 -17.22 2.18 -28.50
C ASN A 4 -18.68 2.63 -28.45
N LYS A 5 -19.45 2.43 -29.53
CA LYS A 5 -20.87 2.81 -29.59
C LYS A 5 -21.75 2.04 -28.60
N THR A 6 -21.31 0.85 -28.20
CA THR A 6 -22.05 0.00 -27.25
C THR A 6 -21.61 0.21 -25.80
N LEU A 7 -20.68 1.14 -25.53
CA LEU A 7 -20.22 1.39 -24.17
C LEU A 7 -21.28 2.15 -23.37
N GLU A 8 -21.83 1.50 -22.35
CA GLU A 8 -22.74 2.12 -21.38
C GLU A 8 -22.11 2.19 -19.99
N ILE A 9 -22.06 3.38 -19.40
CA ILE A 9 -21.56 3.58 -18.03
C ILE A 9 -22.74 3.47 -17.08
N LEU A 10 -22.91 2.30 -16.47
CA LEU A 10 -24.04 2.03 -15.58
C LEU A 10 -23.95 2.79 -14.24
N ARG A 11 -22.74 2.99 -13.70
CA ARG A 11 -22.49 3.64 -12.39
C ARG A 11 -21.12 4.32 -12.36
N GLY A 12 -20.95 5.28 -11.43
CA GLY A 12 -19.64 5.88 -11.13
C GLY A 12 -19.07 6.77 -12.22
N LYS A 13 -19.92 7.32 -13.10
CA LYS A 13 -19.50 8.22 -14.19
C LYS A 13 -18.76 9.46 -13.69
N ASP A 14 -19.15 9.95 -12.52
CA ASP A 14 -18.54 11.06 -11.80
C ASP A 14 -17.13 10.76 -11.24
N LYS A 15 -16.79 9.47 -11.10
CA LYS A 15 -15.49 9.01 -10.59
C LYS A 15 -14.50 8.70 -11.71
N ILE A 16 -14.89 8.85 -12.96
CA ILE A 16 -14.03 8.54 -14.11
C ILE A 16 -13.30 9.80 -14.53
N LYS A 17 -11.96 9.72 -14.58
CA LYS A 17 -11.11 10.76 -15.14
C LYS A 17 -10.35 10.22 -16.34
N VAL A 18 -10.18 11.10 -17.33
CA VAL A 18 -9.40 10.82 -18.54
C VAL A 18 -8.02 11.45 -18.39
N TYR A 19 -6.98 10.66 -18.60
CA TYR A 19 -5.60 11.09 -18.63
C TYR A 19 -5.00 10.91 -20.02
N ILE A 20 -4.27 11.92 -20.49
CA ILE A 20 -3.51 11.89 -21.73
C ILE A 20 -2.04 12.01 -21.36
N ALA A 21 -1.26 11.00 -21.70
CA ALA A 21 0.15 10.97 -21.36
C ALA A 21 0.95 11.95 -22.24
N PRO A 22 1.84 12.77 -21.68
CA PRO A 22 2.80 13.54 -22.47
C PRO A 22 3.85 12.61 -23.09
N LEU A 23 4.23 12.89 -24.33
CA LEU A 23 5.24 12.16 -25.10
C LEU A 23 6.64 12.76 -24.93
N SER A 24 6.73 14.06 -24.66
CA SER A 24 7.99 14.74 -24.40
C SER A 24 7.81 15.95 -23.50
N PHE A 25 8.87 16.30 -22.79
CA PHE A 25 8.96 17.43 -21.88
C PHE A 25 10.03 18.41 -22.37
N ASP A 26 9.84 19.69 -22.06
CA ASP A 26 10.84 20.73 -22.31
C ASP A 26 11.92 20.75 -21.21
N LYS A 27 12.87 21.68 -21.32
CA LYS A 27 13.96 21.86 -20.33
C LYS A 27 13.48 22.24 -18.93
N ASN A 28 12.23 22.71 -18.80
CA ASN A 28 11.62 23.12 -17.54
C ASN A 28 10.60 22.09 -17.03
N ASP A 29 10.66 20.85 -17.52
CA ASP A 29 9.77 19.75 -17.16
C ASP A 29 8.29 20.01 -17.48
N LYS A 30 8.02 20.89 -18.45
CA LYS A 30 6.65 21.12 -18.96
C LYS A 30 6.39 20.23 -20.17
N PRO A 31 5.22 19.58 -20.23
CA PRO A 31 4.87 18.75 -21.37
C PRO A 31 4.72 19.63 -22.62
N ASN A 32 5.50 19.35 -23.66
CA ASN A 32 5.46 20.10 -24.93
C ASN A 32 4.70 19.34 -26.03
N LYS A 33 4.59 18.02 -25.92
CA LYS A 33 3.88 17.16 -26.85
C LYS A 33 3.01 16.19 -26.07
N MET A 34 1.70 16.27 -26.29
CA MET A 34 0.74 15.33 -25.71
C MET A 34 0.59 14.11 -26.61
N GLY A 35 0.29 12.96 -26.00
CA GLY A 35 -0.16 11.79 -26.72
C GLY A 35 -1.60 11.94 -27.22
N THR A 36 -2.02 10.98 -28.02
CA THR A 36 -3.37 10.89 -28.60
C THR A 36 -4.26 9.87 -27.87
N SER A 37 -3.65 8.98 -27.09
CA SER A 37 -4.32 7.97 -26.30
C SER A 37 -4.93 8.56 -25.02
N LYS A 38 -6.23 8.35 -24.85
CA LYS A 38 -7.04 8.77 -23.71
C LYS A 38 -7.25 7.58 -22.77
N ARG A 39 -6.59 7.60 -21.62
CA ARG A 39 -6.66 6.54 -20.60
C ARG A 39 -7.71 6.91 -19.56
N SER A 40 -8.75 6.11 -19.46
CA SER A 40 -9.83 6.32 -18.49
C SER A 40 -9.59 5.48 -17.24
N PHE A 41 -9.69 6.11 -16.07
CA PHE A 41 -9.44 5.44 -14.79
C PHE A 41 -10.37 5.98 -13.69
N CYS A 42 -10.56 5.17 -12.65
CA CYS A 42 -11.33 5.56 -11.46
C CYS A 42 -10.47 6.41 -10.52
N THR A 43 -10.96 7.57 -10.08
CA THR A 43 -10.23 8.48 -9.20
C THR A 43 -10.14 8.01 -7.74
N GLU A 44 -11.01 7.10 -7.31
CA GLU A 44 -11.03 6.61 -5.91
C GLU A 44 -10.07 5.43 -5.71
N CYS A 45 -10.08 4.46 -6.61
CA CYS A 45 -9.27 3.24 -6.49
C CYS A 45 -8.11 3.17 -7.50
N SER A 46 -7.95 4.16 -8.38
CA SER A 46 -6.93 4.20 -9.44
C SER A 46 -6.97 3.03 -10.42
N SER A 47 -8.07 2.28 -10.48
CA SER A 47 -8.25 1.18 -11.44
C SER A 47 -8.33 1.73 -12.87
N MET A 48 -7.46 1.21 -13.74
CA MET A 48 -7.50 1.50 -15.18
C MET A 48 -8.68 0.80 -15.82
N LEU A 49 -9.55 1.54 -16.50
CA LEU A 49 -10.82 1.02 -17.04
C LEU A 49 -10.70 0.68 -18.53
N TRP A 50 -10.37 1.67 -19.34
CA TRP A 50 -10.18 1.48 -20.78
C TRP A 50 -9.28 2.55 -21.38
N ASN A 51 -8.80 2.28 -22.58
CA ASN A 51 -8.11 3.21 -23.44
C ASN A 51 -8.99 3.53 -24.67
N TYR A 52 -8.98 4.78 -25.09
CA TYR A 52 -9.69 5.29 -26.25
C TYR A 52 -8.76 6.17 -27.10
N HIS A 53 -8.98 6.19 -28.41
CA HIS A 53 -8.16 6.94 -29.36
C HIS A 53 -9.04 7.64 -30.38
N ASP A 54 -8.80 8.93 -30.62
CA ASP A 54 -9.65 9.75 -31.50
C ASP A 54 -9.56 9.32 -32.99
N GLU A 55 -8.41 8.79 -33.43
CA GLU A 55 -8.26 8.27 -34.81
C GLU A 55 -9.05 6.97 -35.07
N TYR A 56 -9.45 6.26 -34.01
CA TYR A 56 -10.17 4.97 -34.09
C TYR A 56 -11.44 5.05 -33.23
N PRO A 57 -12.36 5.97 -33.53
CA PRO A 57 -13.48 6.31 -32.65
C PRO A 57 -14.48 5.16 -32.45
N GLU A 58 -14.48 4.18 -33.35
CA GLU A 58 -15.29 2.97 -33.30
C GLU A 58 -14.79 1.95 -32.26
N TRP A 59 -13.52 2.01 -31.87
CA TRP A 59 -12.90 1.05 -30.97
C TRP A 59 -12.76 1.58 -29.55
N ILE A 60 -12.99 0.70 -28.59
CA ILE A 60 -12.61 0.90 -27.19
C ILE A 60 -11.75 -0.28 -26.72
N TYR A 61 -10.73 0.02 -25.93
CA TYR A 61 -9.74 -0.96 -25.46
C TYR A 61 -9.86 -1.13 -23.94
N PRO A 62 -10.82 -1.93 -23.45
CA PRO A 62 -10.95 -2.20 -22.03
C PRO A 62 -9.74 -2.96 -21.49
N PHE A 63 -9.37 -2.69 -20.25
CA PHE A 63 -8.37 -3.50 -19.55
C PHE A 63 -8.97 -4.85 -19.19
N ALA A 64 -8.19 -5.92 -19.31
CA ALA A 64 -8.67 -7.27 -18.98
C ALA A 64 -9.13 -7.37 -17.52
N SER A 65 -8.51 -6.61 -16.62
CA SER A 65 -8.85 -6.53 -15.19
C SER A 65 -10.21 -5.90 -14.90
N THR A 66 -10.84 -5.22 -15.87
CA THR A 66 -12.16 -4.59 -15.68
C THR A 66 -13.27 -5.34 -16.40
N ILE A 67 -12.94 -6.48 -17.00
CA ILE A 67 -13.92 -7.37 -17.61
C ILE A 67 -14.25 -8.44 -16.57
N ASP A 68 -15.28 -8.17 -15.77
CA ASP A 68 -15.83 -9.13 -14.83
C ASP A 68 -16.71 -10.14 -15.60
N LYS A 69 -16.08 -11.12 -16.25
CA LYS A 69 -16.80 -12.27 -16.83
C LYS A 69 -16.90 -13.41 -15.80
N PRO A 70 -18.05 -14.13 -15.72
CA PRO A 70 -18.15 -15.40 -15.01
C PRO A 70 -17.58 -16.58 -15.82
N ASP A 71 -17.30 -16.36 -17.12
CA ASP A 71 -16.57 -17.31 -17.95
C ASP A 71 -15.10 -16.89 -17.96
N PRO A 72 -14.13 -17.80 -17.70
CA PRO A 72 -12.72 -17.46 -17.90
C PRO A 72 -12.58 -16.84 -19.30
N LEU A 73 -11.68 -15.85 -19.44
CA LEU A 73 -11.16 -15.51 -20.77
C LEU A 73 -10.94 -16.85 -21.48
N PRO A 74 -11.47 -17.03 -22.71
CA PRO A 74 -11.47 -18.34 -23.36
C PRO A 74 -10.07 -18.93 -23.20
N PRO A 75 -9.97 -20.20 -22.75
CA PRO A 75 -8.67 -20.82 -22.56
C PRO A 75 -7.86 -20.62 -23.83
N MET A 76 -6.56 -20.39 -23.68
CA MET A 76 -5.67 -20.25 -24.82
C MET A 76 -5.91 -21.45 -25.74
N PRO A 77 -6.29 -21.24 -27.01
CA PRO A 77 -6.62 -22.37 -27.87
C PRO A 77 -5.41 -23.30 -27.97
N GLU A 78 -5.64 -24.61 -27.89
CA GLU A 78 -4.57 -25.60 -27.99
C GLU A 78 -3.85 -25.45 -29.34
N GLY A 79 -2.52 -25.43 -29.32
CA GLY A 79 -1.69 -25.25 -30.52
C GLY A 79 -1.44 -23.80 -30.95
N VAL A 80 -1.78 -22.81 -30.12
CA VAL A 80 -1.48 -21.39 -30.41
C VAL A 80 -0.10 -21.00 -29.88
N ASP A 81 0.77 -20.53 -30.78
CA ASP A 81 2.05 -19.91 -30.44
C ASP A 81 1.82 -18.56 -29.73
N ILE A 82 2.38 -18.38 -28.53
CA ILE A 82 2.36 -17.10 -27.83
C ILE A 82 3.36 -16.16 -28.50
N SER A 83 2.91 -14.98 -28.91
CA SER A 83 3.78 -13.92 -29.45
C SER A 83 3.77 -12.71 -28.52
N VAL A 84 4.96 -12.24 -28.14
CA VAL A 84 5.16 -11.01 -27.36
C VAL A 84 5.75 -9.96 -28.30
N ILE A 85 5.04 -8.86 -28.49
CA ILE A 85 5.45 -7.75 -29.37
C ILE A 85 5.79 -6.54 -28.51
N LYS A 86 6.49 -5.56 -29.08
CA LYS A 86 6.87 -4.30 -28.42
C LYS A 86 7.84 -4.48 -27.25
N LEU A 87 8.76 -5.46 -27.37
CA LEU A 87 9.83 -5.65 -26.38
C LEU A 87 10.77 -4.46 -26.27
N GLU A 88 10.86 -3.60 -27.29
CA GLU A 88 11.66 -2.36 -27.23
C GLU A 88 11.16 -1.36 -26.18
N ASP A 89 9.85 -1.40 -25.88
CA ASP A 89 9.19 -0.56 -24.87
C ASP A 89 9.14 -1.26 -23.49
N CYS A 90 9.66 -2.48 -23.39
CA CYS A 90 9.69 -3.28 -22.17
C CYS A 90 11.09 -3.25 -21.52
N PRO A 91 11.21 -3.14 -20.18
CA PRO A 91 12.51 -3.23 -19.52
C PRO A 91 13.23 -4.57 -19.78
N ALA A 92 14.53 -4.51 -20.07
CA ALA A 92 15.33 -5.67 -20.48
C ALA A 92 15.37 -6.83 -19.46
N HIS A 93 15.06 -6.57 -18.18
CA HIS A 93 15.05 -7.57 -17.12
C HIS A 93 13.75 -8.40 -17.07
N VAL A 94 12.73 -8.05 -17.84
CA VAL A 94 11.46 -8.78 -17.87
C VAL A 94 11.64 -10.03 -18.76
N PRO A 95 11.51 -11.24 -18.20
CA PRO A 95 11.71 -12.46 -18.97
C PRO A 95 10.54 -12.70 -19.93
N LEU A 96 10.84 -13.34 -21.06
CA LEU A 96 9.81 -13.84 -21.96
C LEU A 96 9.07 -15.04 -21.32
N PRO A 97 7.74 -15.14 -21.50
CA PRO A 97 7.00 -16.33 -21.11
C PRO A 97 7.54 -17.58 -21.81
N LYS A 98 7.49 -18.73 -21.14
CA LYS A 98 7.95 -20.01 -21.71
C LYS A 98 7.18 -20.33 -23.00
N GLY A 99 7.91 -20.63 -24.07
CA GLY A 99 7.33 -20.94 -25.38
C GLY A 99 6.90 -19.72 -26.21
N ALA A 100 7.10 -18.49 -25.71
CA ALA A 100 6.72 -17.29 -26.43
C ALA A 100 7.81 -16.80 -27.41
N LYS A 101 7.38 -16.37 -28.60
CA LYS A 101 8.23 -15.70 -29.60
C LYS A 101 8.24 -14.19 -29.31
N GLY A 102 9.43 -13.61 -29.15
CA GLY A 102 9.61 -12.19 -28.84
C GLY A 102 9.93 -11.35 -30.07
N PHE A 103 9.25 -10.20 -30.23
CA PHE A 103 9.47 -9.23 -31.30
C PHE A 103 9.73 -7.84 -30.72
N LYS A 104 10.75 -7.13 -31.25
CA LYS A 104 11.12 -5.78 -30.79
C LYS A 104 9.99 -4.76 -30.99
N GLY A 105 9.32 -4.80 -32.13
CA GLY A 105 8.17 -3.95 -32.44
C GLY A 105 7.39 -4.46 -33.65
N TYR A 106 6.45 -3.66 -34.15
CA TYR A 106 5.61 -4.05 -35.29
C TYR A 106 6.35 -4.05 -36.63
N GLY A 107 7.45 -3.30 -36.74
CA GLY A 107 8.14 -3.00 -38.00
C GLY A 107 7.75 -1.61 -38.54
N PRO A 108 8.49 -1.07 -39.54
CA PRO A 108 8.20 0.25 -40.08
C PRO A 108 6.84 0.27 -40.80
N GLY A 109 5.92 1.13 -40.36
CA GLY A 109 4.60 1.31 -40.99
C GLY A 109 3.57 0.22 -40.70
N ASP A 110 3.94 -0.83 -39.98
CA ASP A 110 3.03 -1.91 -39.59
C ASP A 110 2.31 -1.52 -38.28
N GLY A 111 0.97 -1.46 -38.31
CA GLY A 111 0.13 -1.42 -37.11
C GLY A 111 -0.16 -2.81 -36.55
N ILE A 112 -0.84 -2.92 -35.41
CA ILE A 112 -1.20 -4.23 -34.82
C ILE A 112 -1.97 -5.11 -35.83
N GLU A 113 -2.91 -4.53 -36.57
CA GLU A 113 -3.68 -5.27 -37.58
C GLU A 113 -2.79 -5.77 -38.73
N GLY A 114 -1.92 -4.91 -39.27
CA GLY A 114 -0.98 -5.27 -40.34
C GLY A 114 0.00 -6.35 -39.90
N TRP A 115 0.49 -6.25 -38.66
CA TRP A 115 1.36 -7.26 -38.05
C TRP A 115 0.65 -8.62 -37.97
N HIS A 116 -0.60 -8.65 -37.51
CA HIS A 116 -1.40 -9.86 -37.41
C HIS A 116 -1.70 -10.50 -38.78
N LYS A 117 -1.99 -9.69 -39.82
CA LYS A 117 -2.19 -10.16 -41.20
C LYS A 117 -0.92 -10.81 -41.76
N LYS A 118 0.24 -10.17 -41.55
CA LYS A 118 1.55 -10.64 -42.02
C LYS A 118 1.98 -11.95 -41.36
N HIS A 119 1.71 -12.11 -40.07
CA HIS A 119 2.11 -13.30 -39.29
C HIS A 119 1.03 -14.40 -39.26
N LYS A 120 -0.12 -14.20 -39.93
CA LYS A 120 -1.25 -15.15 -40.01
C LYS A 120 -1.78 -15.61 -38.63
N VAL A 121 -1.69 -14.74 -37.62
CA VAL A 121 -2.12 -15.03 -36.22
C VAL A 121 -3.53 -14.49 -35.92
N ALA A 122 -4.23 -13.93 -36.92
CA ALA A 122 -5.54 -13.35 -36.72
C ALA A 122 -6.66 -14.40 -36.83
N PRO A 123 -7.52 -14.60 -35.81
CA PRO A 123 -8.89 -15.02 -36.10
C PRO A 123 -9.56 -13.93 -36.96
N PRO A 124 -10.44 -14.28 -37.92
CA PRO A 124 -11.12 -13.30 -38.74
C PRO A 124 -11.86 -12.30 -37.85
N SER A 125 -11.67 -11.00 -38.11
CA SER A 125 -12.45 -9.94 -37.47
C SER A 125 -13.94 -10.23 -37.70
N PRO A 126 -14.81 -10.08 -36.68
CA PRO A 126 -16.24 -10.21 -36.89
C PRO A 126 -16.69 -9.24 -38.00
N PRO A 127 -17.51 -9.69 -38.97
CA PRO A 127 -18.05 -8.79 -39.98
C PRO A 127 -18.81 -7.64 -39.31
N LEU A 128 -18.61 -6.42 -39.80
CA LEU A 128 -19.25 -5.20 -39.27
C LEU A 128 -20.79 -5.25 -39.33
N ASP A 129 -21.37 -6.13 -40.15
CA ASP A 129 -22.81 -6.15 -40.46
C ASP A 129 -23.55 -7.42 -40.02
N SER A 130 -22.94 -8.32 -39.25
CA SER A 130 -23.68 -9.46 -38.73
C SER A 130 -24.57 -9.02 -37.57
N HIS A 131 -25.80 -8.62 -37.89
CA HIS A 131 -26.98 -8.92 -37.07
C HIS A 131 -27.10 -10.44 -36.95
N ALA A 132 -26.12 -11.07 -36.29
CA ALA A 132 -26.18 -12.48 -35.96
C ALA A 132 -27.23 -12.61 -34.86
N ASP A 133 -28.43 -12.96 -35.29
CA ASP A 133 -29.53 -13.58 -34.56
C ASP A 133 -29.17 -13.98 -33.11
N ASP A 134 -29.28 -13.01 -32.20
CA ASP A 134 -29.08 -13.15 -30.75
C ASP A 134 -30.33 -13.75 -30.08
N SER A 135 -31.18 -14.44 -30.85
CA SER A 135 -32.43 -15.05 -30.36
C SER A 135 -32.20 -16.33 -29.54
N ARG A 136 -30.96 -16.81 -29.41
CA ARG A 136 -30.61 -18.05 -28.70
C ARG A 136 -29.83 -17.86 -27.40
N ARG A 137 -29.47 -16.63 -27.02
CA ARG A 137 -29.02 -16.35 -25.65
C ARG A 137 -30.22 -15.94 -24.83
N GLU A 138 -30.79 -16.90 -24.12
CA GLU A 138 -31.58 -16.55 -22.94
C GLU A 138 -30.67 -15.73 -22.02
N GLU A 139 -30.89 -14.42 -22.00
CA GLU A 139 -30.30 -13.51 -21.02
C GLU A 139 -30.79 -13.94 -19.64
N LYS A 140 -30.08 -14.89 -19.03
CA LYS A 140 -30.26 -15.19 -17.62
C LYS A 140 -29.95 -13.91 -16.88
N LYS A 141 -31.00 -13.23 -16.42
CA LYS A 141 -30.95 -12.00 -15.63
C LYS A 141 -30.18 -12.29 -14.34
N GLN A 142 -28.85 -12.23 -14.41
CA GLN A 142 -27.99 -12.50 -13.26
C GLN A 142 -27.88 -11.24 -12.43
N VAL A 143 -28.42 -11.33 -11.22
CA VAL A 143 -28.32 -10.30 -10.19
C VAL A 143 -26.92 -10.38 -9.61
N TYR A 144 -26.09 -9.37 -9.87
CA TYR A 144 -24.78 -9.25 -9.25
C TYR A 144 -24.94 -8.75 -7.82
N TYR A 145 -24.59 -9.60 -6.86
CA TYR A 145 -24.51 -9.20 -5.47
C TYR A 145 -23.14 -8.60 -5.22
N ARG A 146 -23.08 -7.29 -4.95
CA ARG A 146 -22.01 -6.76 -4.10
C ARG A 146 -22.04 -7.60 -2.82
N PRO A 147 -20.93 -8.23 -2.39
CA PRO A 147 -20.89 -8.90 -1.10
C PRO A 147 -21.49 -7.95 -0.07
N SER A 148 -22.49 -8.43 0.67
CA SER A 148 -23.05 -7.64 1.76
C SER A 148 -21.91 -7.20 2.67
N LEU A 149 -22.07 -6.03 3.29
CA LEU A 149 -21.07 -5.53 4.24
C LEU A 149 -20.70 -6.61 5.27
N ASP A 150 -21.70 -7.39 5.72
CA ASP A 150 -21.50 -8.53 6.63
C ASP A 150 -20.56 -9.61 6.07
N LEU A 151 -20.73 -10.01 4.81
CA LEU A 151 -19.87 -11.02 4.20
C LEU A 151 -18.44 -10.52 4.04
N THR A 152 -18.27 -9.25 3.66
CA THR A 152 -16.95 -8.61 3.60
C THR A 152 -16.29 -8.56 4.97
N LEU A 153 -17.02 -8.13 6.00
CA LEU A 153 -16.50 -8.08 7.38
C LEU A 153 -16.13 -9.48 7.87
N ARG A 154 -16.95 -10.50 7.59
CA ARG A 154 -16.65 -11.89 7.95
C ARG A 154 -15.34 -12.39 7.34
N LEU A 155 -15.11 -12.14 6.06
CA LEU A 155 -13.87 -12.51 5.37
C LEU A 155 -12.66 -11.75 5.92
N LEU A 156 -12.82 -10.47 6.23
CA LEU A 156 -11.76 -9.67 6.83
C LEU A 156 -11.40 -10.16 8.23
N ARG A 157 -12.39 -10.53 9.05
CA ARG A 157 -12.15 -11.12 10.38
C ARG A 157 -11.32 -12.39 10.30
N LEU A 158 -11.65 -13.29 9.37
CA LEU A 158 -10.85 -14.51 9.15
C LEU A 158 -9.39 -14.21 8.80
N LYS A 159 -9.15 -13.18 7.98
CA LYS A 159 -7.78 -12.75 7.63
C LYS A 159 -7.05 -12.14 8.82
N ILE A 160 -7.73 -11.35 9.64
CA ILE A 160 -7.19 -10.74 10.85
C ILE A 160 -6.82 -11.82 11.86
N ASP A 161 -7.73 -12.76 12.11
CA ASP A 161 -7.49 -13.85 13.06
C ASP A 161 -6.34 -14.74 12.61
N TYR A 162 -6.24 -15.00 11.30
CA TYR A 162 -5.09 -15.71 10.72
C TYR A 162 -3.78 -14.95 10.91
N PHE A 163 -3.75 -13.64 10.64
CA PHE A 163 -2.55 -12.82 10.80
C PHE A 163 -2.15 -12.64 12.27
N ALA A 164 -3.13 -12.51 13.17
CA ALA A 164 -2.94 -12.40 14.61
C ALA A 164 -2.48 -13.71 15.26
N SER A 165 -2.55 -14.84 14.54
CA SER A 165 -2.05 -16.12 15.06
C SER A 165 -0.55 -16.03 15.37
N PRO A 166 -0.07 -16.65 16.49
CA PRO A 166 1.32 -16.51 16.92
C PRO A 166 2.34 -16.90 15.84
N SER A 167 2.05 -17.95 15.07
CA SER A 167 2.94 -18.47 14.04
C SER A 167 3.10 -17.52 12.84
N GLN A 168 2.07 -16.74 12.51
CA GLN A 168 2.12 -15.76 11.43
C GLN A 168 2.68 -14.43 11.93
N PHE A 169 2.22 -13.99 13.10
CA PHE A 169 2.62 -12.72 13.68
C PHE A 169 4.12 -12.65 13.98
N CYS A 170 4.71 -13.74 14.50
CA CYS A 170 6.14 -13.80 14.84
C CYS A 170 7.07 -13.75 13.61
N LYS A 171 6.56 -13.85 12.38
CA LYS A 171 7.36 -13.65 11.16
C LYS A 171 7.75 -12.18 10.95
N PHE A 172 7.10 -11.26 11.65
CA PHE A 172 7.29 -9.82 11.51
C PHE A 172 7.95 -9.23 12.75
N ASP A 173 9.29 -9.21 12.77
CA ASP A 173 10.06 -8.73 13.91
C ASP A 173 9.67 -7.33 14.40
N HIS A 174 9.34 -6.42 13.48
CA HIS A 174 9.00 -5.04 13.82
C HIS A 174 7.70 -4.94 14.63
N LEU A 175 6.73 -5.82 14.36
CA LEU A 175 5.49 -5.92 15.15
C LEU A 175 5.75 -6.53 16.53
N VAL A 176 6.63 -7.52 16.61
CA VAL A 176 7.02 -8.10 17.90
C VAL A 176 7.75 -7.07 18.77
N ARG A 177 8.66 -6.29 18.17
CA ARG A 177 9.38 -5.21 18.87
C ARG A 177 8.43 -4.11 19.35
N SER A 178 7.37 -3.77 18.60
CA SER A 178 6.38 -2.79 19.07
C SER A 178 5.64 -3.29 20.30
N LEU A 179 5.22 -4.56 20.33
CA LEU A 179 4.62 -5.17 21.53
C LEU A 179 5.55 -5.14 22.74
N GLY A 180 6.86 -5.36 22.52
CA GLY A 180 7.88 -5.25 23.56
C GLY A 180 8.03 -3.82 24.11
N ARG A 181 8.03 -2.82 23.23
CA ARG A 181 8.03 -1.39 23.62
C ARG A 181 6.81 -1.04 24.48
N ASP A 182 5.67 -1.65 24.16
CA ASP A 182 4.42 -1.41 24.87
C ASP A 182 4.31 -2.25 26.16
N GLY A 183 5.31 -3.10 26.45
CA GLY A 183 5.44 -3.92 27.66
C GLY A 183 4.48 -5.09 27.73
N ILE A 184 3.96 -5.53 26.58
CA ILE A 184 2.91 -6.56 26.51
C ILE A 184 3.52 -7.98 26.52
N LEU A 185 4.83 -8.11 26.28
CA LEU A 185 5.53 -9.41 26.22
C LEU A 185 5.84 -10.02 27.60
N GLU A 186 5.41 -9.42 28.71
CA GLU A 186 5.74 -9.87 30.06
C GLU A 186 4.96 -11.14 30.47
N THR A 187 5.60 -12.05 31.19
CA THR A 187 5.07 -13.38 31.56
C THR A 187 4.11 -13.31 32.76
N GLY A 188 2.84 -12.97 32.52
CA GLY A 188 1.74 -13.10 33.48
C GLY A 188 0.55 -13.85 32.88
N SER A 189 -0.35 -14.41 33.70
CA SER A 189 -1.58 -15.07 33.21
C SER A 189 -2.47 -14.12 32.40
N ASP A 190 -2.58 -12.88 32.86
CA ASP A 190 -3.38 -11.82 32.22
C ASP A 190 -2.73 -11.33 30.92
N SER A 191 -1.45 -11.66 30.70
CA SER A 191 -0.70 -11.32 29.50
C SER A 191 -1.21 -12.07 28.26
N VAL A 192 -1.77 -13.28 28.41
CA VAL A 192 -2.16 -14.09 27.25
C VAL A 192 -3.31 -13.45 26.47
N GLU A 193 -4.33 -12.95 27.17
CA GLU A 193 -5.45 -12.25 26.53
C GLU A 193 -5.02 -10.88 26.00
N LEU A 194 -4.17 -10.18 26.74
CA LEU A 194 -3.61 -8.88 26.34
C LEU A 194 -2.76 -9.01 25.07
N LEU A 195 -1.94 -10.05 24.97
CA LEU A 195 -1.16 -10.40 23.79
C LEU A 195 -2.06 -10.72 22.60
N LYS A 196 -3.16 -11.45 22.82
CA LYS A 196 -4.13 -11.75 21.75
C LYS A 196 -4.75 -10.46 21.22
N GLN A 197 -5.21 -9.57 22.09
CA GLN A 197 -5.79 -8.29 21.69
C GLN A 197 -4.76 -7.40 20.98
N ALA A 198 -3.51 -7.35 21.47
CA ALA A 198 -2.45 -6.54 20.88
C ALA A 198 -2.06 -7.00 19.47
N ARG A 199 -2.04 -8.33 19.24
CA ARG A 199 -1.85 -8.88 17.90
C ARG A 199 -3.00 -8.50 16.98
N ILE A 200 -4.25 -8.59 17.45
CA ILE A 200 -5.43 -8.20 16.67
C ILE A 200 -5.37 -6.70 16.32
N GLU A 201 -5.06 -5.82 17.26
CA GLU A 201 -4.90 -4.39 17.01
C GLU A 201 -3.83 -4.10 15.96
N ALA A 202 -2.65 -4.70 16.08
CA ALA A 202 -1.58 -4.56 15.10
C ALA A 202 -1.98 -5.11 13.72
N SER A 203 -2.74 -6.21 13.68
CA SER A 203 -3.30 -6.80 12.45
C SER A 203 -4.29 -5.85 11.77
N LEU A 204 -5.19 -5.27 12.56
CA LEU A 204 -6.16 -4.27 12.13
C LEU A 204 -5.46 -3.03 11.55
N ALA A 205 -4.48 -2.50 12.28
CA ALA A 205 -3.69 -1.35 11.83
C ALA A 205 -2.98 -1.63 10.50
N HIS A 206 -2.39 -2.82 10.34
CA HIS A 206 -1.72 -3.20 9.09
C HIS A 206 -2.70 -3.34 7.91
N LEU A 207 -3.86 -3.96 8.12
CA LEU A 207 -4.85 -4.15 7.05
C LEU A 207 -5.59 -2.85 6.71
N SER A 208 -5.77 -1.95 7.68
CA SER A 208 -6.45 -0.67 7.49
C SER A 208 -5.82 0.22 6.41
N GLN A 209 -4.51 0.07 6.17
CA GLN A 209 -3.77 0.80 5.13
C GLN A 209 -4.31 0.54 3.71
N TRP A 210 -5.00 -0.58 3.50
CA TRP A 210 -5.46 -1.05 2.19
C TRP A 210 -6.99 -1.09 2.07
N LEU A 211 -7.72 -0.61 3.08
CA LEU A 211 -9.17 -0.70 3.17
C LEU A 211 -9.84 0.68 3.16
N PRO A 212 -11.02 0.84 2.51
CA PRO A 212 -11.79 2.07 2.58
C PRO A 212 -12.22 2.41 4.02
N ALA A 213 -12.21 3.70 4.37
CA ALA A 213 -12.51 4.18 5.72
C ALA A 213 -13.85 3.68 6.29
N GLY A 214 -14.89 3.57 5.46
CA GLY A 214 -16.20 3.05 5.88
C GLY A 214 -16.16 1.59 6.33
N ILE A 215 -15.35 0.75 5.69
CA ILE A 215 -15.19 -0.67 6.09
C ILE A 215 -14.32 -0.76 7.34
N VAL A 216 -13.29 0.07 7.42
CA VAL A 216 -12.39 0.14 8.58
C VAL A 216 -13.16 0.47 9.85
N ALA A 217 -14.04 1.49 9.83
CA ALA A 217 -14.86 1.85 11.00
C ALA A 217 -15.70 0.67 11.52
N SER A 218 -16.46 0.01 10.65
CA SER A 218 -17.28 -1.15 11.02
C SER A 218 -16.46 -2.37 11.47
N LEU A 219 -15.22 -2.49 10.98
CA LEU A 219 -14.31 -3.56 11.36
C LEU A 219 -13.77 -3.33 12.77
N PHE A 220 -13.32 -2.11 13.09
CA PHE A 220 -12.84 -1.74 14.43
C PHE A 220 -13.94 -1.88 15.49
N GLU A 221 -15.17 -1.49 15.17
CA GLU A 221 -16.33 -1.64 16.06
C GLU A 221 -16.64 -3.12 16.37
N SER A 222 -16.20 -4.05 15.52
CA SER A 222 -16.48 -5.48 15.71
C SER A 222 -15.56 -6.21 16.68
N TYR A 223 -14.49 -5.58 17.14
CA TYR A 223 -13.53 -6.18 18.06
C TYR A 223 -13.55 -5.45 19.42
N ASP A 224 -13.66 -6.21 20.51
CA ASP A 224 -13.48 -5.68 21.86
C ASP A 224 -11.98 -5.67 22.22
N LEU A 225 -11.38 -4.48 22.20
CA LEU A 225 -9.99 -4.20 22.56
C LEU A 225 -9.89 -3.40 23.87
N SER A 226 -10.93 -3.42 24.71
CA SER A 226 -11.02 -2.63 25.94
C SER A 226 -9.85 -2.87 26.91
N LYS A 227 -9.48 -4.12 27.16
CA LYS A 227 -8.38 -4.46 28.09
C LYS A 227 -7.05 -3.91 27.62
N LEU A 228 -6.75 -4.05 26.33
CA LEU A 228 -5.57 -3.47 25.71
C LEU A 228 -5.55 -1.94 25.81
N SER A 229 -6.67 -1.29 25.49
CA SER A 229 -6.77 0.18 25.57
C SER A 229 -6.56 0.70 27.00
N HIS A 230 -7.11 0.03 28.00
CA HIS A 230 -6.91 0.36 29.42
C HIS A 230 -5.44 0.16 29.85
N HIS A 231 -4.80 -0.92 29.40
CA HIS A 231 -3.38 -1.17 29.66
C HIS A 231 -2.48 -0.08 29.06
N LEU A 232 -2.70 0.28 27.80
CA LEU A 232 -1.94 1.34 27.13
C LEU A 232 -2.18 2.71 27.77
N ALA A 233 -3.43 3.02 28.15
CA ALA A 233 -3.78 4.24 28.86
C ALA A 233 -3.05 4.34 30.21
N ASN A 234 -3.09 3.28 31.03
CA ASN A 234 -2.40 3.25 32.32
C ASN A 234 -0.89 3.40 32.18
N ARG A 235 -0.29 2.75 31.18
CA ARG A 235 1.15 2.88 30.89
C ARG A 235 1.52 4.29 30.43
N SER A 236 0.71 4.89 29.57
CA SER A 236 0.92 6.28 29.11
C SER A 236 0.78 7.27 30.27
N ALA A 237 -0.19 7.07 31.16
CA ALA A 237 -0.40 7.87 32.37
C ALA A 237 0.78 7.71 33.35
N ALA A 238 1.25 6.49 33.59
CA ALA A 238 2.41 6.23 34.44
C ALA A 238 3.69 6.86 33.86
N THR A 239 3.89 6.79 32.55
CA THR A 239 5.04 7.42 31.86
C THR A 239 4.98 8.94 31.98
N THR A 240 3.78 9.51 31.85
CA THR A 240 3.55 10.96 32.01
C THR A 240 3.74 11.40 33.47
N ALA A 241 3.25 10.63 34.44
CA ALA A 241 3.46 10.91 35.85
C ALA A 241 4.95 10.83 36.24
N ALA A 242 5.69 9.87 35.68
CA ALA A 242 7.13 9.73 35.91
C ALA A 242 7.97 10.86 35.28
N SER A 243 7.45 11.58 34.28
CA SER A 243 8.13 12.72 33.66
C SER A 243 7.85 14.05 34.39
N ILE A 244 6.84 14.10 35.26
CA ILE A 244 6.55 15.27 36.11
C ILE A 244 7.56 15.29 37.28
N LEU A 245 8.42 16.30 37.29
CA LEU A 245 9.36 16.53 38.40
C LEU A 245 8.59 16.95 39.67
N PRO A 246 8.94 16.43 40.86
CA PRO A 246 8.26 16.81 42.10
C PRO A 246 8.52 18.27 42.44
N ILE A 247 7.43 19.05 42.59
CA ILE A 247 7.47 20.41 43.12
C ILE A 247 7.78 20.30 44.61
N GLN A 248 9.02 20.62 45.00
CA GLN A 248 9.36 20.81 46.41
C GLN A 248 8.70 22.11 46.89
N SER A 249 7.64 22.00 47.68
CA SER A 249 7.10 23.11 48.46
C SER A 249 8.04 23.42 49.64
N SER A 250 9.13 24.14 49.38
CA SER A 250 9.92 24.76 50.44
C SER A 250 9.43 26.18 50.69
N LYS A 251 8.97 26.42 51.93
CA LYS A 251 8.70 27.76 52.49
C LYS A 251 9.87 28.70 52.16
N VAL A 252 9.54 29.83 51.53
CA VAL A 252 10.48 30.91 51.22
C VAL A 252 10.85 31.64 52.52
N GLN A 253 12.10 31.48 52.97
CA GLN A 253 12.82 32.54 53.68
C GLN A 253 13.72 33.24 52.64
N GLU A 254 13.59 34.56 52.57
CA GLU A 254 14.42 35.43 51.75
C GLU A 254 15.90 35.31 52.11
N LYS A 255 16.75 35.12 51.10
CA LYS A 255 18.04 35.82 50.92
C LYS A 255 18.68 35.39 49.60
N GLY A 256 19.10 36.39 48.82
CA GLY A 256 19.60 36.21 47.45
C GLY A 256 20.91 35.44 47.35
N ALA A 257 21.08 34.73 46.23
CA ALA A 257 22.31 34.65 45.43
C ALA A 257 22.23 33.54 44.37
N LYS A 258 22.63 33.90 43.14
CA LYS A 258 23.23 33.09 42.06
C LYS A 258 22.47 31.84 41.57
N ARG A 259 22.02 31.94 40.30
CA ARG A 259 21.51 30.83 39.47
C ARG A 259 22.45 29.62 39.54
N LYS A 260 22.00 28.51 40.12
CA LYS A 260 22.64 27.19 39.97
C LYS A 260 22.29 26.61 38.60
N PRO A 261 23.22 25.96 37.89
CA PRO A 261 22.91 25.31 36.61
C PRO A 261 22.02 24.08 36.86
N LEU A 262 21.16 23.77 35.89
CA LEU A 262 20.28 22.60 35.94
C LEU A 262 21.07 21.29 36.14
N PRO A 263 20.55 20.32 36.91
CA PRO A 263 21.18 19.03 37.07
C PRO A 263 21.18 18.27 35.73
N ALA A 264 22.33 17.69 35.38
CA ALA A 264 22.48 16.88 34.19
C ALA A 264 21.59 15.63 34.26
N SER A 265 21.11 15.15 33.11
CA SER A 265 20.23 13.99 33.04
C SER A 265 20.90 12.75 33.65
N ARG A 266 20.12 11.96 34.40
CA ARG A 266 20.57 10.72 35.08
C ARG A 266 21.35 9.76 34.18
N GLY A 267 21.10 9.77 32.87
CA GLY A 267 21.84 8.96 31.89
C GLY A 267 23.31 9.36 31.75
N VAL A 268 23.63 10.66 31.79
CA VAL A 268 25.02 11.16 31.70
C VAL A 268 25.77 10.91 33.02
N GLU A 269 25.08 10.98 34.16
CA GLU A 269 25.67 10.66 35.46
C GLU A 269 25.94 9.16 35.65
N ALA A 270 25.12 8.29 35.06
CA ALA A 270 25.37 6.84 35.05
C ALA A 270 26.63 6.46 34.23
N LEU A 271 26.91 7.20 33.16
CA LEU A 271 28.12 7.02 32.33
C LEU A 271 29.40 7.59 32.98
N LYS A 272 29.27 8.49 33.97
CA LYS A 272 30.42 9.02 34.74
C LYS A 272 31.00 8.04 35.77
N LYS A 273 30.39 6.88 36.00
CA LYS A 273 30.87 5.88 36.97
C LYS A 273 31.97 4.96 36.42
N VAL A 274 32.49 5.19 35.22
CA VAL A 274 33.67 4.48 34.73
C VAL A 274 34.91 5.25 35.17
N ASN A 275 35.74 4.64 36.02
CA ASN A 275 37.00 5.21 36.45
C ASN A 275 38.00 5.21 35.29
N THR A 276 38.12 6.33 34.57
CA THR A 276 39.02 6.47 33.41
C THR A 276 40.47 6.80 33.80
N THR A 277 40.84 6.79 35.09
CA THR A 277 42.22 7.14 35.53
C THR A 277 43.28 6.15 35.05
N SER A 278 42.92 4.92 34.66
CA SER A 278 43.86 3.91 34.16
C SER A 278 43.93 3.79 32.62
N MET A 279 43.16 4.59 31.86
CA MET A 279 43.09 4.49 30.39
C MET A 279 43.92 5.58 29.70
N ASN A 280 45.24 5.38 29.63
CA ASN A 280 46.24 6.32 29.10
C ASN A 280 46.19 6.59 27.58
N LYS A 281 45.15 6.14 26.85
CA LYS A 281 45.02 6.32 25.39
C LYS A 281 43.67 6.89 24.96
N MET A 282 43.04 7.74 25.78
CA MET A 282 41.85 8.48 25.34
C MET A 282 42.24 9.80 24.67
N THR A 283 41.62 10.09 23.53
CA THR A 283 41.77 11.34 22.77
C THR A 283 41.27 12.52 23.60
N SER A 284 41.84 13.71 23.36
CA SER A 284 41.70 14.92 24.19
C SER A 284 40.27 15.40 24.45
N PHE A 285 39.28 14.85 23.74
CA PHE A 285 37.86 15.18 23.87
C PHE A 285 37.25 14.82 25.24
N PHE A 286 37.77 13.81 25.93
CA PHE A 286 37.21 13.32 27.20
C PHE A 286 37.95 13.79 28.45
N LYS A 287 39.00 14.61 28.30
CA LYS A 287 39.69 15.21 29.44
C LYS A 287 38.92 16.46 29.90
N PRO A 288 38.57 16.59 31.19
CA PRO A 288 38.03 17.84 31.71
C PRO A 288 39.00 18.98 31.40
N LYS A 289 38.49 20.10 30.89
CA LYS A 289 39.29 21.28 30.57
C LYS A 289 39.73 21.92 31.88
N ASP A 290 41.00 21.81 32.24
CA ASP A 290 41.54 22.40 33.46
C ASP A 290 41.27 23.91 33.46
N GLY A 291 40.65 24.39 34.54
CA GLY A 291 40.15 25.75 34.68
C GLY A 291 41.27 26.78 34.54
N ALA A 292 41.13 27.65 33.54
CA ALA A 292 42.00 28.81 33.35
C ALA A 292 41.95 29.71 34.59
N GLY A 293 43.14 30.02 35.11
CA GLY A 293 43.34 30.88 36.27
C GLY A 293 42.77 32.28 36.06
N LYS A 294 42.15 32.80 37.12
CA LYS A 294 41.80 34.22 37.26
C LYS A 294 43.08 35.04 37.46
N LYS A 295 43.32 35.98 36.55
CA LYS A 295 43.81 37.32 36.86
C LYS A 295 42.95 38.30 36.08
#